data_AF-S2SA91-F1
#
_entry.id   AF-S2SA91-F1
#
_cell.length_a   1.000
_cell.length_b   1.000
_cell.length_c   1.000
_cell.angle_alpha   90.00
_cell.angle_beta   90.00
_cell.angle_gamma   90.00
#
_symmetry.space_group_name_H-M   'P 1'
#
loop_
_entity.id
_entity.type
_entity.pdbx_description
1 polymer ?
#
loop_
_entity_poly.entity_id
_entity_poly.type
_entity_poly.pdbx_seq_one_letter_code
_entity_poly.pdbx_strand_id
1 'polypeptide(L)'
;MHEQLPKPSIKDLDESIPLTIMPALREFNLGKMEGMTFTDVGKHFPQELHAFRHEPAAYDPRKIHGESFSQLINRAIPAIVATVAMDRTGEANLLYVSHGAALAAVIQSLLGTPLADIRKDGGLTNSSVTILHADGPTLPFTLLDWNETSFLPEPPKATDTI
;
A
#
# COMPACT_ATOMS: atom_id res chain seq x y z
N MET A 1 -25.72 -4.12 -23.54
CA MET A 1 -24.38 -3.70 -24.00
C MET A 1 -23.87 -2.72 -22.98
N HIS A 2 -23.04 -3.16 -22.03
CA HIS A 2 -22.35 -2.25 -21.12
C HIS A 2 -20.97 -1.99 -21.71
N GLU A 3 -20.78 -0.79 -22.22
CA GLU A 3 -19.49 -0.28 -22.66
C GLU A 3 -18.65 -0.06 -21.40
N GLN A 4 -17.66 -0.93 -21.17
CA GLN A 4 -16.71 -0.76 -20.07
C GLN A 4 -15.92 0.51 -20.36
N LEU A 5 -16.09 1.53 -19.51
CA LEU A 5 -15.22 2.71 -19.55
C LEU A 5 -13.76 2.24 -19.41
N PRO A 6 -12.84 2.73 -20.26
CA PRO A 6 -11.44 2.33 -20.20
C PRO A 6 -10.85 2.70 -18.83
N LYS A 7 -10.09 1.77 -18.25
CA LYS A 7 -9.31 2.05 -17.03
C LYS A 7 -8.33 3.17 -17.37
N PRO A 8 -8.33 4.31 -16.67
CA PRO A 8 -7.43 5.41 -16.98
C PRO A 8 -5.99 4.89 -16.92
N SER A 9 -5.35 4.87 -18.07
CA SER A 9 -3.95 4.50 -18.25
C SER A 9 -3.13 5.78 -18.35
N ILE A 10 -1.86 5.74 -17.92
CA ILE A 10 -0.90 6.80 -18.24
C ILE A 10 -0.87 7.08 -19.76
N LYS A 11 -1.21 6.09 -20.59
CA LYS A 11 -1.31 6.21 -22.05
C LYS A 11 -2.46 7.11 -22.53
N ASP A 12 -3.46 7.35 -21.69
CA ASP A 12 -4.63 8.17 -22.01
C ASP A 12 -4.44 9.65 -21.64
N LEU A 13 -3.28 9.98 -21.04
CA LEU A 13 -2.88 11.34 -20.74
C LEU A 13 -2.03 11.87 -21.91
N ASP A 14 -2.39 13.05 -22.42
CA ASP A 14 -1.67 13.73 -23.52
C ASP A 14 -0.27 14.23 -23.11
N GLU A 15 0.19 13.90 -21.89
CA GLU A 15 1.44 14.34 -21.31
C GLU A 15 2.37 13.15 -21.00
N SER A 16 3.67 13.34 -21.27
CA SER A 16 4.70 12.38 -20.87
C SER A 16 4.97 12.49 -19.38
N ILE A 17 4.32 11.64 -18.58
CA ILE A 17 4.56 11.57 -17.13
C ILE A 17 5.86 10.79 -16.84
N PRO A 18 6.85 11.37 -16.14
CA PRO A 18 8.06 10.66 -15.75
C PRO A 18 7.73 9.46 -14.86
N LEU A 19 8.19 8.27 -15.27
CA LEU A 19 8.08 7.04 -14.49
C LEU A 19 9.40 6.76 -13.78
N THR A 20 9.36 6.61 -12.45
CA THR A 20 10.51 6.18 -11.66
C THR A 20 10.19 4.86 -10.97
N ILE A 21 11.06 3.86 -11.15
CA ILE A 21 10.95 2.60 -10.42
C ILE A 21 11.49 2.80 -9.01
N MET A 22 10.66 2.49 -8.01
CA MET A 22 10.99 2.68 -6.59
C MET A 22 10.98 1.33 -5.85
N PRO A 23 12.14 0.64 -5.74
CA PRO A 23 12.24 -0.66 -5.04
C PRO A 23 11.76 -0.62 -3.60
N ALA A 24 11.84 0.55 -2.96
CA ALA A 24 11.36 0.81 -1.61
C ALA A 24 9.84 0.61 -1.43
N LEU A 25 9.06 0.54 -2.52
CA LEU A 25 7.62 0.31 -2.51
C LEU A 25 7.22 -1.08 -3.03
N ARG A 26 8.15 -2.05 -3.07
CA ARG A 26 7.78 -3.45 -3.33
C ARG A 26 6.89 -4.00 -2.22
N GLU A 27 6.11 -5.03 -2.53
CA GLU A 27 5.35 -5.80 -1.54
C GLU A 27 6.28 -6.33 -0.43
N PHE A 28 5.70 -6.72 0.70
CA PHE A 28 6.39 -7.52 1.70
C PHE A 28 7.14 -8.70 1.05
N ASN A 29 8.38 -8.93 1.49
CA ASN A 29 8.97 -10.25 1.34
C ASN A 29 8.29 -11.20 2.33
N LEU A 30 7.48 -12.13 1.85
CA LEU A 30 6.74 -13.07 2.70
C LEU A 30 7.47 -14.42 2.85
N GLY A 31 8.70 -14.52 2.33
CA GLY A 31 9.58 -15.66 2.44
C GLY A 31 8.88 -16.97 2.10
N LYS A 32 8.86 -17.92 3.04
CA LYS A 32 8.24 -19.24 2.86
C LYS A 32 6.74 -19.22 2.56
N MET A 33 6.04 -18.12 2.81
CA MET A 33 4.61 -18.02 2.48
C MET A 33 4.38 -17.65 1.01
N GLU A 34 5.40 -17.19 0.29
CA GLU A 34 5.28 -16.80 -1.11
C GLU A 34 4.91 -18.00 -2.00
N GLY A 35 3.97 -17.79 -2.92
CA GLY A 35 3.45 -18.84 -3.80
C GLY A 35 2.44 -19.80 -3.16
N MET A 36 2.17 -19.68 -1.86
CA MET A 36 1.15 -20.48 -1.17
C MET A 36 -0.24 -19.82 -1.24
N THR A 37 -1.29 -20.63 -1.20
CA THR A 37 -2.65 -20.13 -0.98
C THR A 37 -2.82 -19.69 0.48
N PHE A 38 -3.73 -18.75 0.78
CA PHE A 38 -4.02 -18.38 2.18
C PHE A 38 -4.45 -19.57 3.04
N THR A 39 -5.17 -20.53 2.45
CA THR A 39 -5.56 -21.76 3.13
C THR A 39 -4.34 -22.59 3.53
N ASP A 40 -3.33 -22.70 2.67
CA ASP A 40 -2.12 -23.47 2.98
C ASP A 40 -1.18 -22.71 3.92
N VAL A 41 -1.07 -21.39 3.78
CA VAL A 41 -0.37 -20.56 4.78
C VAL A 41 -1.02 -20.76 6.16
N GLY A 42 -2.35 -20.75 6.25
CA GLY A 42 -3.07 -20.97 7.51
C GLY A 42 -2.83 -22.36 8.12
N LYS A 43 -2.47 -23.36 7.33
CA LYS A 43 -2.08 -24.69 7.84
C LYS A 43 -0.62 -24.74 8.32
N HIS A 44 0.30 -24.13 7.58
CA HIS A 44 1.75 -24.24 7.85
C HIS A 44 2.28 -23.16 8.79
N PHE A 45 1.71 -21.97 8.74
CA PHE A 45 2.13 -20.74 9.43
C PHE A 45 0.92 -19.97 10.02
N PRO A 46 0.06 -20.62 10.84
CA PRO A 46 -1.17 -20.01 11.35
C PRO A 46 -0.91 -18.76 12.21
N GLN A 47 0.15 -18.79 13.02
CA GLN A 47 0.50 -17.68 13.92
C GLN A 47 0.99 -16.47 13.12
N GLU A 48 1.84 -16.71 12.12
CA GLU A 48 2.38 -15.65 11.27
C GLU A 48 1.26 -15.02 10.43
N LEU A 49 0.36 -15.82 9.86
CA LEU A 49 -0.79 -15.31 9.11
C LEU A 49 -1.75 -14.49 9.98
N HIS A 50 -2.07 -14.99 11.18
CA HIS A 50 -2.94 -14.30 12.12
C HIS A 50 -2.33 -12.96 12.54
N ALA A 51 -1.06 -12.96 12.96
CA ALA A 51 -0.38 -11.74 13.36
C ALA A 51 -0.24 -10.74 12.21
N PHE A 52 0.06 -11.22 10.99
CA PHE A 52 0.12 -10.35 9.80
C PHE A 52 -1.21 -9.65 9.50
N ARG A 53 -2.35 -10.34 9.71
CA ARG A 53 -3.68 -9.78 9.41
C ARG A 53 -4.26 -8.94 10.55
N HIS A 54 -3.98 -9.30 11.80
CA HIS A 54 -4.74 -8.81 12.96
C HIS A 54 -3.87 -8.19 14.05
N GLU A 55 -2.59 -8.54 14.16
CA GLU A 55 -1.72 -8.09 15.25
C GLU A 55 -0.35 -7.63 14.72
N PRO A 56 -0.28 -6.54 13.92
CA PRO A 56 0.94 -6.15 13.22
C PRO A 56 2.14 -5.89 14.14
N ALA A 57 1.90 -5.40 15.36
CA ALA A 57 2.95 -5.19 16.36
C ALA A 57 3.53 -6.50 16.93
N ALA A 58 2.79 -7.61 16.85
CA ALA A 58 3.23 -8.94 17.29
C ALA A 58 3.74 -9.81 16.12
N TYR A 59 3.66 -9.32 14.88
CA TYR A 59 4.08 -10.07 13.71
C TYR A 59 5.60 -10.31 13.69
N ASP A 60 5.99 -11.58 13.75
CA ASP A 60 7.37 -12.04 13.69
C ASP A 60 7.62 -12.90 12.44
N PRO A 61 8.35 -12.38 11.42
CA PRO A 61 8.58 -13.08 10.18
C PRO A 61 9.79 -14.03 10.20
N ARG A 62 10.47 -14.22 11.34
CA ARG A 62 11.74 -14.99 11.38
C ARG A 62 11.59 -16.43 10.89
N LYS A 63 10.48 -17.09 11.26
CA LYS A 63 10.20 -18.49 10.88
C LYS A 63 10.01 -18.68 9.38
N ILE A 64 9.41 -17.68 8.74
CA ILE A 64 9.16 -17.66 7.30
C ILE A 64 10.32 -17.05 6.52
N HIS A 65 11.33 -16.48 7.19
CA HIS A 65 12.43 -15.72 6.56
C HIS A 65 11.92 -14.53 5.72
N GLY A 66 10.87 -13.86 6.23
CA GLY A 66 10.25 -12.71 5.58
C GLY A 66 10.69 -11.37 6.17
N GLU A 67 9.97 -10.33 5.77
CA GLU A 67 10.14 -8.93 6.18
C GLU A 67 9.10 -8.53 7.22
N SER A 68 9.50 -7.77 8.25
CA SER A 68 8.57 -7.23 9.25
C SER A 68 7.92 -5.93 8.78
N PHE A 69 6.81 -5.53 9.40
CA PHE A 69 6.19 -4.22 9.15
C PHE A 69 7.19 -3.07 9.34
N SER A 70 7.99 -3.09 10.40
CA SER A 70 9.01 -2.06 10.64
C SER A 70 10.06 -2.03 9.54
N GLN A 71 10.51 -3.17 9.01
CA GLN A 71 11.47 -3.20 7.91
C GLN A 71 10.87 -2.58 6.63
N LEU A 72 9.63 -2.96 6.29
CA LEU A 72 8.93 -2.39 5.14
C LEU A 72 8.73 -0.87 5.27
N ILE A 73 8.27 -0.41 6.44
CA ILE A 73 8.07 1.01 6.74
C ILE A 73 9.40 1.77 6.66
N ASN A 74 10.48 1.23 7.23
CA ASN A 74 11.80 1.86 7.24
C ASN A 74 12.42 2.02 5.86
N ARG A 75 12.10 1.14 4.89
CA ARG A 75 12.53 1.35 3.49
C ARG A 75 11.60 2.31 2.72
N ALA A 76 10.30 2.28 2.97
CA ALA A 76 9.30 2.99 2.17
C ALA A 76 9.18 4.48 2.53
N ILE A 77 9.07 4.79 3.83
CA ILE A 77 8.76 6.15 4.29
C ILE A 77 9.85 7.16 3.88
N PRO A 78 11.16 6.89 4.06
CA PRO A 78 12.19 7.83 3.62
C PRO A 78 12.17 8.11 2.11
N ALA A 79 11.79 7.12 1.29
CA ALA A 79 11.73 7.29 -0.16
C ALA A 79 10.58 8.22 -0.59
N ILE A 80 9.40 8.08 0.04
CA ILE A 80 8.25 8.97 -0.20
C ILE A 80 8.55 10.38 0.30
N VAL A 81 9.04 10.50 1.53
CA VAL A 81 9.39 11.79 2.14
C VAL A 81 10.46 12.53 1.33
N ALA A 82 11.48 11.83 0.83
CA ALA A 82 12.50 12.42 -0.03
C ALA A 82 11.91 12.91 -1.36
N THR A 83 10.96 12.18 -1.94
CA THR A 83 10.27 12.60 -3.18
C THR A 83 9.42 13.85 -2.94
N VAL A 84 8.69 13.91 -1.82
CA VAL A 84 7.92 15.11 -1.42
C VAL A 84 8.86 16.30 -1.20
N ALA A 85 10.01 16.10 -0.55
CA ALA A 85 11.01 17.15 -0.32
C ALA A 85 11.62 17.73 -1.62
N MET A 86 11.52 17.00 -2.74
CA MET A 86 11.99 17.48 -4.03
C MET A 86 11.00 18.43 -4.71
N ASP A 87 9.74 18.48 -4.29
CA ASP A 87 8.79 19.44 -4.82
C ASP A 87 9.10 20.85 -4.31
N ARG A 88 9.44 21.74 -5.23
CA ARG A 88 9.69 23.16 -4.97
C ARG A 88 8.50 24.05 -5.33
N THR A 89 7.49 23.48 -5.97
CA THR A 89 6.30 24.19 -6.42
C THR A 89 5.25 24.29 -5.32
N GLY A 90 5.18 23.28 -4.45
CA GLY A 90 4.15 23.18 -3.42
C GLY A 90 2.79 22.71 -3.96
N GLU A 91 2.73 22.33 -5.23
CA GLU A 91 1.49 21.99 -5.95
C GLU A 91 1.60 20.65 -6.70
N ALA A 92 2.69 19.89 -6.52
CA ALA A 92 2.89 18.66 -7.26
C ALA A 92 1.92 17.54 -6.83
N ASN A 93 1.39 16.82 -7.83
CA ASN A 93 0.65 15.58 -7.62
C ASN A 93 1.57 14.37 -7.87
N LEU A 94 1.78 13.55 -6.84
CA LEU A 94 2.61 12.35 -6.92
C LEU A 94 1.72 11.09 -6.92
N LEU A 95 1.87 10.25 -7.93
CA LEU A 95 1.17 8.97 -8.01
C LEU A 95 2.12 7.81 -7.66
N TYR A 96 1.78 7.06 -6.63
CA TYR A 96 2.49 5.85 -6.23
C TYR A 96 1.65 4.62 -6.57
N VAL A 97 2.23 3.68 -7.32
CA VAL A 97 1.61 2.39 -7.65
C VAL A 97 2.42 1.28 -7.00
N SER A 98 1.76 0.44 -6.20
CA SER A 98 2.40 -0.60 -5.39
C SER A 98 1.38 -1.71 -5.09
N HIS A 99 1.52 -2.40 -3.97
CA HIS A 99 0.77 -3.58 -3.58
C HIS A 99 -0.05 -3.32 -2.31
N GLY A 100 -1.17 -4.02 -2.16
CA GLY A 100 -2.19 -3.69 -1.17
C GLY A 100 -1.69 -3.75 0.27
N ALA A 101 -0.99 -4.83 0.67
CA ALA A 101 -0.52 -4.97 2.05
C ALA A 101 0.57 -3.94 2.39
N ALA A 102 1.56 -3.77 1.51
CA ALA A 102 2.58 -2.75 1.64
C ALA A 102 1.99 -1.34 1.73
N LEU A 103 1.09 -0.95 0.81
CA LEU A 103 0.49 0.38 0.81
C LEU A 103 -0.38 0.63 2.04
N ALA A 104 -1.16 -0.35 2.49
CA ALA A 104 -1.94 -0.21 3.73
C ALA A 104 -1.03 0.16 4.91
N ALA A 105 0.10 -0.53 5.08
CA ALA A 105 1.07 -0.25 6.14
C ALA A 105 1.77 1.12 5.96
N VAL A 106 2.17 1.44 4.72
CA VAL A 106 2.87 2.69 4.39
C VAL A 106 1.96 3.90 4.59
N ILE A 107 0.73 3.87 4.08
CA ILE A 107 -0.24 4.96 4.21
C ILE A 107 -0.51 5.25 5.68
N GLN A 108 -0.78 4.21 6.48
CA GLN A 108 -1.07 4.39 7.89
C GLN A 108 0.13 4.95 8.66
N SER A 109 1.35 4.57 8.26
CA SER A 109 2.58 5.13 8.82
C SER A 109 2.78 6.60 8.42
N LEU A 110 2.47 6.98 7.17
CA LEU A 110 2.48 8.38 6.74
C LEU A 110 1.47 9.23 7.50
N LEU A 111 0.34 8.65 7.90
CA LEU A 111 -0.68 9.28 8.74
C LEU A 111 -0.30 9.35 10.23
N GLY A 112 0.87 8.81 10.63
CA GLY A 112 1.32 8.77 12.01
C GLY A 112 0.62 7.72 12.88
N THR A 113 -0.04 6.74 12.25
CA THR A 113 -0.72 5.64 12.98
C THR A 113 0.33 4.76 13.67
N PRO A 114 0.15 4.41 14.97
CA PRO A 114 1.03 3.48 15.65
C PRO A 114 1.08 2.11 14.97
N LEU A 115 2.23 1.42 15.05
CA LEU A 115 2.40 0.10 14.41
C LEU A 115 1.34 -0.92 14.81
N ALA A 116 0.82 -0.87 16.03
CA ALA A 116 -0.25 -1.77 16.48
C ALA A 116 -1.56 -1.60 15.68
N ASP A 117 -1.80 -0.40 15.14
CA ASP A 117 -3.08 0.00 14.57
C ASP A 117 -3.03 0.19 13.05
N ILE A 118 -1.93 -0.15 12.37
CA ILE A 118 -1.76 0.07 10.91
C ILE A 118 -2.76 -0.72 10.04
N ARG A 119 -3.60 -1.58 10.63
CA ARG A 119 -4.68 -2.32 9.95
C ARG A 119 -6.08 -1.84 10.36
N LYS A 120 -6.20 -0.75 11.13
CA LYS A 120 -7.49 -0.25 11.67
C LYS A 120 -8.54 0.05 10.60
N ASP A 121 -8.11 0.48 9.41
CA ASP A 121 -9.00 0.79 8.28
C ASP A 121 -9.08 -0.35 7.25
N GLY A 122 -8.56 -1.53 7.61
CA GLY A 122 -8.58 -2.72 6.79
C GLY A 122 -7.53 -2.73 5.68
N GLY A 123 -7.88 -3.40 4.59
CA GLY A 123 -7.05 -3.56 3.41
C GLY A 123 -7.37 -2.55 2.30
N LEU A 124 -6.55 -2.56 1.25
CA LEU A 124 -6.83 -1.79 0.03
C LEU A 124 -7.43 -2.69 -1.04
N THR A 125 -8.40 -2.16 -1.76
CA THR A 125 -9.06 -2.82 -2.89
C THR A 125 -8.19 -2.69 -4.15
N ASN A 126 -8.17 -3.72 -5.00
CA ASN A 126 -7.43 -3.68 -6.25
C ASN A 126 -7.81 -2.46 -7.09
N SER A 127 -6.80 -1.70 -7.50
CA SER A 127 -6.94 -0.47 -8.28
C SER A 127 -7.75 0.66 -7.60
N SER A 128 -7.98 0.59 -6.29
CA SER A 128 -8.50 1.73 -5.53
C SER A 128 -7.52 2.89 -5.49
N VAL A 129 -8.01 4.09 -5.23
CA VAL A 129 -7.18 5.28 -4.97
C VAL A 129 -7.32 5.70 -3.50
N THR A 130 -6.19 5.99 -2.86
CA THR A 130 -6.13 6.65 -1.55
C THR A 130 -5.35 7.94 -1.71
N ILE A 131 -5.91 9.04 -1.21
CA ILE A 131 -5.38 10.40 -1.42
C ILE A 131 -4.89 10.94 -0.08
N LEU A 132 -3.61 11.31 -0.04
CA LEU A 132 -2.97 12.00 1.07
C LEU A 132 -2.57 13.41 0.66
N HIS A 133 -2.71 14.36 1.58
CA HIS A 133 -2.16 15.70 1.47
C HIS A 133 -0.93 15.84 2.37
N ALA A 134 0.16 16.37 1.81
CA ALA A 134 1.41 16.63 2.51
C ALA A 134 1.71 18.13 2.47
N ASP A 135 1.85 18.75 3.64
CA ASP A 135 2.38 20.12 3.78
C ASP A 135 3.90 20.04 3.98
N GLY A 136 4.59 19.73 2.88
CA GLY A 136 6.02 19.44 2.87
C GLY A 136 6.38 18.03 3.36
N PRO A 137 7.68 17.77 3.60
CA PRO A 137 8.19 16.42 3.86
C PRO A 137 7.98 15.92 5.31
N THR A 138 7.29 16.68 6.14
CA THR A 138 7.11 16.35 7.56
C THR A 138 5.86 15.53 7.77
N LEU A 139 5.97 14.44 8.54
CA LEU A 139 4.84 13.63 8.97
C LEU A 139 4.16 14.22 10.22
N PRO A 140 2.87 13.95 10.46
CA PRO A 140 1.98 13.13 9.64
C PRO A 140 1.41 13.89 8.43
N PHE A 141 1.09 13.14 7.38
CA PHE A 141 0.26 13.62 6.28
C PHE A 141 -1.22 13.58 6.66
N THR A 142 -2.05 14.26 5.89
CA THR A 142 -3.51 14.30 6.10
C THR A 142 -4.20 13.36 5.11
N LEU A 143 -5.10 12.51 5.59
CA LEU A 143 -5.94 11.67 4.75
C LEU A 143 -7.06 12.53 4.14
N LEU A 144 -7.18 12.53 2.81
CA LEU A 144 -8.28 13.17 2.10
C LEU A 144 -9.35 12.16 1.67
N ASP A 145 -8.91 11.00 1.19
CA ASP A 145 -9.81 9.94 0.73
C ASP A 145 -9.15 8.57 0.90
N TRP A 146 -9.93 7.55 1.26
CA TRP A 146 -9.43 6.20 1.54
C TRP A 146 -10.14 5.16 0.68
N ASN A 147 -9.36 4.38 -0.07
CA ASN A 147 -9.84 3.19 -0.78
C ASN A 147 -11.03 3.50 -1.71
N GLU A 148 -10.95 4.63 -2.42
CA GLU A 148 -11.97 5.10 -3.37
C GLU A 148 -12.02 4.16 -4.57
N THR A 149 -13.23 3.74 -4.94
CA THR A 149 -13.47 2.71 -5.98
C THR A 149 -14.65 3.04 -6.90
N SER A 150 -15.31 4.19 -6.75
CA SER A 150 -16.51 4.55 -7.51
C SER A 150 -16.23 4.73 -9.00
N PHE A 151 -14.98 5.00 -9.39
CA PHE A 151 -14.56 5.05 -10.79
C PHE A 151 -14.32 3.67 -11.44
N LEU A 152 -14.33 2.57 -10.66
CA LEU A 152 -14.09 1.24 -11.21
C LEU A 152 -15.30 0.77 -12.06
N PRO A 153 -15.04 0.07 -13.18
CA PRO A 153 -16.11 -0.36 -14.09
C PRO A 153 -17.00 -1.46 -13.51
N GLU A 154 -16.50 -2.21 -12.52
CA GLU A 154 -17.25 -3.23 -11.79
C GLU A 154 -17.13 -3.00 -10.29
N PRO A 155 -18.19 -3.30 -9.50
CA PRO A 155 -18.12 -3.24 -8.05
C PRO A 155 -17.06 -4.20 -7.50
N PRO A 156 -16.29 -3.80 -6.47
CA PRO A 156 -15.32 -4.67 -5.82
C PRO A 156 -15.95 -5.94 -5.22
N LYS A 157 -15.22 -7.04 -5.29
CA LYS A 157 -15.56 -8.30 -4.61
C LYS A 157 -14.74 -8.44 -3.34
N ALA A 158 -15.18 -9.31 -2.42
CA ALA A 158 -14.48 -9.55 -1.16
C ALA A 158 -13.03 -10.05 -1.34
N THR A 159 -12.71 -10.66 -2.49
CA THR A 159 -11.37 -11.15 -2.84
C THR A 159 -10.45 -10.06 -3.37
N ASP A 160 -10.96 -8.87 -3.68
CA ASP A 160 -10.19 -7.77 -4.27
C ASP A 160 -9.50 -6.91 -3.21
N THR A 161 -9.80 -7.10 -1.93
CA THR A 161 -9.26 -6.30 -0.82
C THR A 161 -8.31 -7.14 0.04
N ILE A 162 -7.12 -6.62 0.34
CA ILE A 162 -6.06 -7.36 1.07
C ILE A 162 -5.55 -6.66 2.33
#